data_AF-A0AAJ2FJ22-F1
#
_entry.id   AF-A0AAJ2FJ22-F1
#
_cell.length_a   1.000
_cell.length_b   1.000
_cell.length_c   1.000
_cell.angle_alpha   90.00
_cell.angle_beta   90.00
_cell.angle_gamma   90.00
#
_symmetry.space_group_name_H-M   'P 1'
#
loop_
_entity.id
_entity.type
_entity.pdbx_description
1 polymer ?
#
loop_
_entity_poly.entity_id
_entity_poly.type
_entity_poly.pdbx_seq_one_letter_code
_entity_poly.pdbx_strand_id
1 'polypeptide(L)'
;MNQEINKQVVRAIVEVAVFLEFSGEEAINPDAAVQMLEQLASTLQMMDSKNKSSLCSLFENIAVEYSGEQAEFVESLGDTLGLIEE
;
A
#
# COMPACT_ATOMS: atom_id res chain seq x y z
N MET A 1 -1.18 -24.41 4.55
CA MET A 1 0.01 -23.73 3.97
C MET A 1 0.11 -22.37 4.62
N ASN A 2 1.18 -22.07 5.36
CA ASN A 2 1.46 -20.70 5.82
C ASN A 2 1.94 -19.93 4.59
N GLN A 3 1.07 -19.11 4.00
CA GLN A 3 1.48 -18.14 3.00
C GLN A 3 2.03 -16.95 3.78
N GLU A 4 3.35 -16.92 4.01
CA GLU A 4 4.02 -15.72 4.49
C GLU A 4 4.11 -14.73 3.34
N ILE A 5 3.61 -13.52 3.53
CA ILE A 5 3.68 -12.48 2.51
C ILE A 5 5.15 -12.08 2.36
N ASN A 6 5.67 -12.13 1.13
CA ASN A 6 7.05 -11.80 0.86
C ASN A 6 7.27 -10.28 1.02
N LYS A 7 8.18 -9.88 1.92
CA LYS A 7 8.52 -8.46 2.16
C LYS A 7 8.87 -7.71 0.87
N GLN A 8 9.51 -8.37 -0.11
CA GLN A 8 9.86 -7.74 -1.39
C GLN A 8 8.64 -7.40 -2.24
N VAL A 9 7.59 -8.23 -2.17
CA VAL A 9 6.31 -7.94 -2.86
C VAL A 9 5.62 -6.76 -2.20
N VAL A 10 5.60 -6.71 -0.87
CA VAL A 10 5.01 -5.57 -0.13
C VAL A 10 5.77 -4.29 -0.44
N ARG A 11 7.10 -4.34 -0.46
CA ARG A 11 7.93 -3.20 -0.83
C ARG A 11 7.60 -2.68 -2.22
N ALA A 12 7.50 -3.57 -3.21
CA ALA A 12 7.14 -3.17 -4.58
C ALA A 12 5.75 -2.50 -4.64
N ILE A 13 4.78 -3.01 -3.87
CA ILE A 13 3.44 -2.40 -3.75
C ILE A 13 3.55 -0.99 -3.15
N VAL A 14 4.29 -0.84 -2.05
CA VAL A 14 4.51 0.46 -1.39
C VAL A 14 5.19 1.45 -2.34
N GLU A 15 6.24 1.04 -3.04
CA GLU A 15 6.95 1.89 -3.99
C GLU A 15 6.03 2.39 -5.11
N VAL A 16 5.15 1.52 -5.62
CA VAL A 16 4.14 1.92 -6.61
C VAL A 16 3.11 2.87 -5.99
N ALA A 17 2.60 2.58 -4.79
CA ALA A 17 1.60 3.43 -4.17
C ALA A 17 2.14 4.83 -3.85
N VAL A 18 3.36 4.92 -3.31
CA VAL A 18 4.08 6.18 -3.09
C VAL A 18 4.30 6.90 -4.41
N PHE A 19 4.68 6.18 -5.48
CA PHE A 19 4.82 6.80 -6.79
C PHE A 19 3.50 7.36 -7.31
N LEU A 20 2.37 6.65 -7.15
CA LEU A 20 1.06 7.12 -7.60
C LEU A 20 0.59 8.37 -6.84
N GLU A 21 0.83 8.43 -5.53
CA GLU A 21 0.42 9.55 -4.67
C GLU A 21 1.31 10.78 -4.83
N PHE A 22 2.64 10.59 -4.88
CA PHE A 22 3.61 11.69 -4.87
C PHE A 22 4.12 12.08 -6.26
N SER A 23 3.64 11.43 -7.33
CA SER A 23 3.92 11.89 -8.69
C SER A 23 3.07 13.10 -9.03
N GLY A 24 3.71 14.15 -9.53
CA GLY A 24 2.99 15.31 -10.05
C GLY A 24 2.18 14.98 -11.31
N GLU A 25 1.21 15.84 -11.61
CA GLU A 25 0.30 15.71 -12.78
C GLU A 25 1.03 15.66 -14.13
N GLU A 26 2.29 16.11 -14.18
CA GLU A 26 3.16 16.03 -15.37
C GLU A 26 3.66 14.61 -15.65
N ALA A 27 3.73 13.74 -14.62
CA ALA A 27 4.22 12.37 -14.74
C ALA A 27 3.07 11.36 -14.87
N ILE A 28 1.99 11.55 -14.10
CA ILE A 28 0.81 10.68 -14.10
C ILE A 28 -0.45 11.52 -14.03
N ASN A 29 -1.46 11.12 -14.80
CA ASN A 29 -2.79 11.70 -14.68
C ASN A 29 -3.39 11.32 -13.31
N PRO A 30 -3.86 12.28 -12.50
CA PRO A 30 -4.32 12.02 -11.13
C PRO A 30 -5.52 11.07 -11.08
N ASP A 31 -6.49 11.18 -12.00
CA ASP A 31 -7.61 10.24 -12.08
C ASP A 31 -7.14 8.81 -12.36
N ALA A 32 -6.13 8.65 -13.23
CA ALA A 32 -5.54 7.34 -13.50
C ALA A 32 -4.75 6.80 -12.29
N ALA A 33 -4.11 7.68 -11.51
CA ALA A 33 -3.39 7.28 -10.30
C ALA A 33 -4.34 6.71 -9.24
N VAL A 34 -5.43 7.44 -8.98
CA VAL A 34 -6.49 7.03 -8.05
C VAL A 34 -7.11 5.71 -8.51
N GLN A 35 -7.46 5.59 -9.79
CA GLN A 35 -8.03 4.35 -10.33
C GLN A 35 -7.10 3.14 -10.12
N MET A 36 -5.79 3.30 -10.30
CA MET A 36 -4.82 2.23 -10.06
C MET A 36 -4.72 1.87 -8.57
N LEU A 37 -4.74 2.85 -7.67
CA LEU A 37 -4.78 2.61 -6.22
C LEU A 37 -6.06 1.85 -5.82
N GLU A 38 -7.22 2.20 -6.37
CA GLU A 38 -8.49 1.50 -6.13
C GLU A 38 -8.46 0.04 -6.62
N GLN A 39 -7.85 -0.22 -7.78
CA GLN A 39 -7.67 -1.59 -8.27
C GLN A 39 -6.71 -2.41 -7.39
N LEU A 40 -5.65 -1.76 -6.92
CA LEU A 40 -4.69 -2.37 -6.00
C LEU A 40 -5.37 -2.70 -4.66
N ALA A 41 -6.13 -1.76 -4.09
CA ALA A 41 -6.93 -1.97 -2.88
C ALA A 41 -7.89 -3.15 -3.07
N SER A 42 -8.68 -3.15 -4.15
CA SER A 42 -9.63 -4.21 -4.45
C SER A 42 -8.97 -5.60 -4.50
N THR A 43 -7.79 -5.69 -5.12
CA THR A 43 -7.04 -6.96 -5.22
C THR A 43 -6.55 -7.41 -3.84
N LEU A 44 -6.00 -6.50 -3.05
CA LEU A 44 -5.48 -6.82 -1.73
C LEU A 44 -6.59 -7.13 -0.72
N GLN A 45 -7.76 -6.51 -0.86
CA GLN A 45 -8.94 -6.78 -0.04
C GLN A 45 -9.51 -8.19 -0.25
N MET A 46 -9.20 -8.86 -1.36
CA MET A 46 -9.59 -10.27 -1.60
C MET A 46 -8.79 -11.27 -0.75
N MET A 47 -7.72 -10.83 -0.08
CA MET A 47 -6.94 -11.69 0.82
C MET A 47 -7.70 -12.00 2.12
N ASP A 48 -7.35 -13.12 2.77
CA ASP A 48 -7.89 -13.45 4.09
C ASP A 48 -7.47 -12.44 5.16
N SER A 49 -8.29 -12.25 6.21
CA SER A 49 -8.03 -11.27 7.28
C SER A 49 -6.66 -11.45 7.96
N LYS A 50 -6.15 -12.68 8.06
CA LYS A 50 -4.79 -12.96 8.58
C LYS A 50 -3.71 -12.33 7.69
N ASN A 51 -3.88 -12.44 6.37
CA ASN A 51 -2.96 -11.88 5.39
C ASN A 51 -3.08 -10.35 5.34
N LYS A 52 -4.30 -9.80 5.42
CA LYS A 52 -4.51 -8.34 5.56
C LYS A 52 -3.77 -7.77 6.76
N SER A 53 -3.94 -8.37 7.94
CA SER A 53 -3.23 -7.95 9.16
C SER A 53 -1.71 -8.07 9.01
N SER A 54 -1.22 -9.16 8.41
CA SER A 54 0.22 -9.33 8.15
C SER A 54 0.75 -8.27 7.18
N LEU A 55 -0.04 -7.88 6.18
CA LEU A 55 0.31 -6.85 5.21
C LEU A 55 0.41 -5.48 5.88
N CYS A 56 -0.54 -5.11 6.74
CA CYS A 56 -0.51 -3.86 7.49
C CYS A 56 0.76 -3.75 8.35
N SER A 57 1.09 -4.81 9.08
CA SER A 57 2.34 -4.83 9.86
C SER A 57 3.59 -4.72 8.97
N LEU A 58 3.56 -5.25 7.75
CA LEU A 58 4.65 -5.09 6.80
C LEU A 58 4.74 -3.67 6.24
N PHE A 59 3.61 -2.98 6.03
CA PHE A 59 3.60 -1.56 5.66
C PHE A 59 4.23 -0.68 6.73
N GLU A 60 3.85 -0.86 8.00
CA GLU A 60 4.47 -0.15 9.14
C GLU A 60 5.99 -0.41 9.20
N ASN A 61 6.40 -1.67 8.99
CA ASN A 61 7.83 -2.04 8.95
C ASN A 61 8.59 -1.46 7.76
N ILE A 62 7.90 -1.10 6.67
CA ILE A 62 8.51 -0.48 5.49
C ILE A 62 8.48 1.05 5.63
N ALA A 63 7.48 1.62 6.28
CA ALA A 63 7.35 3.06 6.48
C ALA A 63 8.56 3.69 7.17
N VAL A 64 9.23 2.95 8.06
CA VAL A 64 10.50 3.38 8.70
C VAL A 64 11.65 3.59 7.72
N GLU A 65 11.56 3.06 6.49
CA GLU A 65 12.53 3.28 5.41
C GLU A 65 12.25 4.61 4.64
N TYR A 66 11.09 5.23 4.86
CA TYR A 66 10.67 6.50 4.26
C TYR A 66 10.80 7.66 5.26
N SER A 67 10.56 8.90 4.82
CA SER A 67 10.66 10.08 5.68
C SER A 67 9.63 11.14 5.32
N GLY A 68 9.15 11.87 6.33
CA GLY A 68 8.14 12.92 6.15
C GLY A 68 6.80 12.37 5.68
N GLU A 69 6.16 13.08 4.75
CA GLU A 69 4.82 12.76 4.23
C GLU A 69 4.74 11.36 3.61
N GLN A 70 5.85 10.86 3.01
CA GLN A 70 5.90 9.51 2.47
C GLN A 70 5.81 8.44 3.57
N ALA A 71 6.43 8.65 4.74
CA ALA A 71 6.33 7.70 5.84
C ALA A 71 4.90 7.65 6.38
N GLU A 72 4.27 8.82 6.58
CA GLU A 72 2.88 8.92 7.06
C GLU A 72 1.89 8.27 6.10
N PHE A 73 2.09 8.45 4.79
CA PHE A 73 1.29 7.78 3.76
C PHE A 73 1.46 6.26 3.81
N VAL A 74 2.70 5.77 3.94
CA VAL A 74 2.96 4.32 3.99
C VAL A 74 2.43 3.68 5.26
N GLU A 75 2.45 4.36 6.41
CA GLU A 75 1.78 3.88 7.64
C GLU A 75 0.26 3.83 7.46
N SER A 76 -0.29 4.81 6.76
CA SER A 76 -1.73 4.91 6.48
C SER A 76 -2.21 4.07 5.30
N LEU A 77 -1.32 3.35 4.60
CA LEU A 77 -1.68 2.52 3.44
C LEU A 77 -2.67 1.41 3.81
N GLY A 78 -2.55 0.83 5.01
CA GLY A 78 -3.48 -0.21 5.46
C GLY A 78 -4.92 0.29 5.50
N ASP A 79 -5.13 1.51 5.96
CA ASP A 79 -6.43 2.18 6.03
C ASP A 79 -6.89 2.65 4.63
N THR A 80 -5.99 3.30 3.89
CA THR A 80 -6.23 3.81 2.52
C THR A 80 -6.67 2.69 1.58
N LEU A 81 -6.09 1.50 1.72
CA LEU A 81 -6.42 0.33 0.91
C LEU A 81 -7.61 -0.48 1.48
N GLY A 82 -8.23 -0.05 2.58
CA GLY A 82 -9.36 -0.72 3.22
C GLY A 82 -9.03 -2.13 3.72
N LEU A 83 -7.81 -2.33 4.24
CA LEU A 83 -7.34 -3.63 4.72
C LEU A 83 -7.57 -3.82 6.22
N ILE A 84 -7.83 -2.73 6.93
CA ILE A 84 -8.17 -2.71 8.35
C ILE A 84 -9.70 -2.57 8.43
N GLU A 85 -10.35 -3.51 9.12
CA GLU A 85 -11.75 -3.35 9.53
C GLU A 85 -11.74 -2.72 10.93
N GLU A 86 -12.42 -1.59 11.09
CA GLU A 86 -12.54 -0.85 12.37
C GLU A 86 -13.25 -1.66 13.46
#